data_AF-A0A7Y5LBW7-F1
#
_entry.id   AF-A0A7Y5LBW7-F1
#
_cell.length_a   1.000
_cell.length_b   1.000
_cell.length_c   1.000
_cell.angle_alpha   90.00
_cell.angle_beta   90.00
_cell.angle_gamma   90.00
#
_symmetry.space_group_name_H-M   'P 1'
#
loop_
_entity.id
_entity.type
_entity.pdbx_description
1 polymer ?
#
loop_
_entity_poly.entity_id
_entity_poly.type
_entity_poly.pdbx_seq_one_letter_code
_entity_poly.pdbx_strand_id
1 'polypeptide(L)'
;MTASKEHLPFEETLESTWHIRFLRLLLDETWTTRMSSAGLGQNANIYSAVCREFPELTERTFIIRSVFNDLYTRGLVNKKFDFIAACSLNSDFFKELALTSLGRDFIKYIDRKNGTH
;
A
#
# COMPACT_ATOMS: atom_id res chain seq x y z
N MET A 1 -0.40 -0.33 37.07
CA MET A 1 0.43 0.18 35.97
C MET A 1 -0.31 -0.07 34.67
N THR A 2 -1.13 0.89 34.24
CA THR A 2 -1.85 0.83 32.97
C THR A 2 -0.87 1.13 31.86
N ALA A 3 -0.62 0.17 30.97
CA ALA A 3 0.12 0.39 29.74
C ALA A 3 -0.53 1.56 29.00
N SER A 4 0.23 2.64 28.81
CA SER A 4 -0.17 3.74 27.94
C SER A 4 -0.55 3.13 26.60
N LYS A 5 -1.84 3.25 26.23
CA LYS A 5 -2.27 3.01 24.86
C LYS A 5 -1.54 4.06 24.03
N GLU A 6 -0.47 3.66 23.35
CA GLU A 6 0.09 4.46 22.27
C GLU A 6 -0.99 4.57 21.22
N HIS A 7 -1.78 5.63 21.33
CA HIS A 7 -2.79 5.99 20.37
C HIS A 7 -2.02 6.47 19.15
N LEU A 8 -1.80 5.56 18.19
CA LEU A 8 -1.33 5.96 16.88
C LEU A 8 -2.35 7.00 16.38
N PRO A 9 -1.94 8.24 16.05
CA PRO A 9 -2.84 9.40 15.85
C PRO A 9 -3.67 9.34 14.55
N PHE A 10 -4.03 8.13 14.13
CA PHE A 10 -4.37 7.76 12.77
C PHE A 10 -5.61 6.86 12.69
N GLU A 11 -6.11 6.35 13.83
CA GLU A 11 -7.12 5.28 13.91
C GLU A 11 -8.43 5.58 13.18
N GLU A 12 -8.94 6.82 13.20
CA GLU A 12 -10.29 7.10 12.70
C GLU A 12 -10.40 7.24 11.17
N THR A 13 -9.28 7.40 10.45
CA THR A 13 -9.29 7.65 8.98
C THR A 13 -8.56 6.58 8.17
N LEU A 14 -7.65 5.82 8.78
CA LEU A 14 -6.91 4.74 8.10
C LEU A 14 -7.64 3.39 8.13
N GLU A 15 -8.73 3.26 8.89
CA GLU A 15 -9.61 2.09 8.86
C GLU A 15 -10.52 2.01 7.62
N SER A 16 -10.28 2.86 6.61
CA SER A 16 -10.80 2.58 5.28
C SER A 16 -10.21 1.24 4.82
N THR A 17 -11.09 0.28 4.50
CA THR A 17 -10.75 -1.07 4.03
C THR A 17 -9.65 -1.05 2.97
N TRP A 18 -9.58 0.02 2.17
CA TRP A 18 -8.58 0.18 1.12
C TRP A 18 -7.16 0.44 1.60
N HIS A 19 -6.96 1.24 2.65
CA HIS A 19 -5.60 1.47 3.17
C HIS A 19 -5.00 0.19 3.72
N ILE A 20 -5.78 -0.57 4.49
CA ILE A 20 -5.35 -1.86 5.03
C ILE A 20 -5.08 -2.85 3.90
N ARG A 21 -5.97 -2.95 2.89
CA ARG A 21 -5.76 -3.83 1.73
C ARG A 21 -4.51 -3.46 0.93
N PHE A 22 -4.24 -2.17 0.73
CA PHE A 22 -3.05 -1.71 0.02
C PHE A 22 -1.77 -1.96 0.81
N LEU A 23 -1.78 -1.68 2.11
CA LEU A 23 -0.64 -1.98 2.98
C LEU A 23 -0.35 -3.49 3.01
N ARG A 24 -1.38 -4.34 3.06
CA ARG A 24 -1.22 -5.80 2.96
C ARG A 24 -0.68 -6.23 1.60
N LEU A 25 -1.11 -5.59 0.53
CA LEU A 25 -0.59 -5.85 -0.81
C LEU A 25 0.90 -5.49 -0.92
N LEU A 26 1.32 -4.38 -0.31
CA LEU A 26 2.74 -3.98 -0.26
C LEU A 26 3.58 -4.83 0.70
N LEU A 27 2.95 -5.45 1.71
CA LEU A 27 3.62 -6.39 2.61
C LEU A 27 3.86 -7.75 1.93
N ASP A 28 3.06 -8.11 0.93
CA ASP A 28 3.24 -9.33 0.16
C ASP A 28 4.53 -9.24 -0.69
N GLU A 29 5.59 -9.84 -0.18
CA GLU A 29 6.89 -9.94 -0.84
C GLU A 29 6.81 -10.69 -2.17
N THR A 30 5.88 -11.64 -2.32
CA THR A 30 5.65 -12.35 -3.59
C THR A 30 5.06 -11.41 -4.62
N TRP A 31 4.05 -10.62 -4.22
CA TRP A 31 3.43 -9.64 -5.10
C TRP A 31 4.41 -8.54 -5.50
N THR A 32 5.09 -7.92 -4.53
CA THR A 32 6.07 -6.84 -4.78
C THR A 32 7.26 -7.33 -5.60
N THR A 33 7.78 -8.54 -5.34
CA THR A 33 8.83 -9.17 -6.16
C THR A 33 8.32 -9.44 -7.56
N ARG A 34 7.13 -10.01 -7.74
CA ARG A 34 6.54 -10.25 -9.06
C ARG A 34 6.37 -8.95 -9.85
N MET A 35 5.94 -7.88 -9.20
CA MET A 35 5.82 -6.56 -9.84
C MET A 35 7.17 -5.90 -10.14
N SER A 36 8.22 -6.26 -9.38
CA SER A 36 9.58 -5.73 -9.53
C SER A 36 10.48 -6.52 -10.49
N SER A 37 10.15 -7.80 -10.72
CA SER A 37 10.91 -8.74 -11.56
C SER A 37 10.22 -9.01 -12.91
N ALA A 38 8.90 -8.85 -12.97
CA ALA A 38 8.23 -8.75 -14.24
C ALA A 38 8.65 -7.43 -14.87
N GLY A 39 9.41 -7.51 -15.96
CA GLY A 39 9.23 -6.56 -17.05
C GLY A 39 7.76 -6.67 -17.45
N LEU A 40 6.92 -5.91 -16.76
CA LEU A 40 5.48 -5.82 -16.96
C LEU A 40 5.33 -5.45 -18.44
N GLY A 41 5.12 -6.45 -19.30
CA GLY A 41 5.23 -6.29 -20.75
C GLY A 41 4.44 -5.08 -21.19
N GLN A 42 5.04 -4.24 -22.05
CA GLN A 42 4.71 -2.90 -22.61
C GLN A 42 3.43 -2.12 -22.20
N ASN A 43 2.41 -2.74 -21.61
CA ASN A 43 1.13 -2.19 -21.18
C ASN A 43 0.80 -2.43 -19.69
N ALA A 44 1.65 -3.08 -18.90
CA ALA A 44 1.34 -3.33 -17.49
C ALA A 44 1.97 -2.23 -16.60
N ASN A 45 1.11 -1.35 -16.11
CA ASN A 45 1.45 -0.25 -15.24
C ASN A 45 0.94 -0.54 -13.81
N ILE A 46 1.37 0.24 -12.80
CA ILE A 46 1.01 -0.03 -11.39
C ILE A 46 -0.50 -0.06 -11.19
N TYR A 47 -1.24 0.74 -11.96
CA TYR A 47 -2.70 0.75 -11.93
C TYR A 47 -3.27 -0.61 -12.33
N SER A 48 -2.89 -1.13 -13.50
CA SER A 48 -3.33 -2.44 -13.96
C SER A 48 -2.92 -3.57 -13.01
N ALA A 49 -1.75 -3.47 -12.38
CA ALA A 49 -1.30 -4.43 -11.38
C ALA A 49 -2.22 -4.45 -10.15
N VAL A 50 -2.53 -3.27 -9.59
CA VAL A 50 -3.42 -3.16 -8.43
C VAL A 50 -4.86 -3.56 -8.80
N CYS A 51 -5.33 -3.21 -9.99
CA CYS A 51 -6.67 -3.62 -10.46
C CYS A 51 -6.79 -5.13 -10.74
N ARG A 52 -5.69 -5.84 -11.02
CA ARG A 52 -5.74 -7.31 -11.11
C ARG A 52 -5.99 -7.96 -9.74
N GLU A 53 -5.42 -7.38 -8.69
CA GLU A 53 -5.62 -7.85 -7.31
C GLU A 53 -6.96 -7.37 -6.74
N PHE A 54 -7.39 -6.17 -7.15
CA PHE A 54 -8.64 -5.53 -6.75
C PHE A 54 -9.46 -5.13 -7.99
N PRO A 55 -10.11 -6.08 -8.67
CA PRO A 55 -10.90 -5.84 -9.90
C PRO A 55 -11.98 -4.77 -9.73
N GLU A 56 -12.51 -4.60 -8.53
CA GLU A 56 -13.50 -3.57 -8.18
C GLU A 56 -12.96 -2.12 -8.26
N LEU A 57 -11.64 -1.95 -8.41
CA LEU A 57 -10.99 -0.64 -8.59
C LEU A 57 -10.73 -0.27 -10.06
N THR A 58 -11.13 -1.12 -11.02
CA THR A 58 -10.89 -0.93 -12.47
C THR A 58 -11.52 0.34 -13.06
N GLU A 59 -12.49 0.95 -12.38
CA GLU A 59 -13.04 2.27 -12.75
C GLU A 59 -12.76 3.35 -11.69
N ARG A 60 -11.98 3.00 -10.66
CA ARG A 60 -11.74 3.83 -9.48
C ARG A 60 -10.26 4.17 -9.32
N THR A 61 -9.61 4.57 -10.42
CA THR A 61 -8.22 5.05 -10.48
C THR A 61 -7.89 6.09 -9.42
N PHE A 62 -8.84 7.00 -9.14
CA PHE A 62 -8.69 8.03 -8.11
C PHE A 62 -8.48 7.44 -6.71
N ILE A 63 -9.14 6.33 -6.37
CA ILE A 63 -8.98 5.68 -5.05
C ILE A 63 -7.55 5.17 -4.89
N ILE A 64 -7.00 4.51 -5.91
CA ILE A 64 -5.63 3.98 -5.90
C ILE A 64 -4.63 5.11 -5.62
N ARG A 65 -4.76 6.22 -6.36
CA ARG A 65 -3.92 7.40 -6.19
C ARG A 65 -4.09 8.04 -4.82
N SER A 66 -5.33 8.18 -4.34
CA SER A 66 -5.62 8.81 -3.04
C SER A 66 -5.00 8.00 -1.91
N VAL A 67 -5.26 6.69 -1.89
CA VAL A 67 -4.77 5.79 -0.85
C VAL A 67 -3.25 5.80 -0.77
N PHE A 68 -2.53 5.65 -1.89
CA PHE A 68 -1.06 5.69 -1.82
C PHE A 68 -0.51 7.06 -1.38
N ASN A 69 -1.12 8.17 -1.80
CA ASN A 69 -0.70 9.50 -1.35
C ASN A 69 -0.97 9.71 0.14
N ASP A 70 -2.08 9.19 0.65
CA ASP A 70 -2.41 9.24 2.07
C ASP A 70 -1.44 8.37 2.89
N LEU A 71 -1.14 7.16 2.42
CA LEU A 71 -0.13 6.29 3.04
C LEU A 71 1.25 6.96 3.08
N TYR A 72 1.65 7.64 2.01
CA TYR A 72 2.93 8.37 1.95
C TYR A 72 2.94 9.57 2.90
N THR A 73 1.88 10.38 2.88
CA THR A 73 1.75 11.57 3.75
C THR A 73 1.82 11.20 5.23
N ARG A 74 1.37 9.99 5.58
CA ARG A 74 1.44 9.43 6.93
C ARG A 74 2.74 8.68 7.22
N GLY A 75 3.66 8.63 6.27
CA GLY A 75 4.97 7.98 6.43
C GLY A 75 4.89 6.45 6.50
N LEU A 76 3.81 5.83 6.02
CA LEU A 76 3.64 4.37 6.01
C LEU A 76 4.33 3.70 4.83
N VAL A 77 4.55 4.46 3.75
CA VAL A 77 5.35 4.05 2.58
C VAL A 77 6.46 5.07 2.33
N ASN A 78 7.58 4.61 1.78
CA ASN A 78 8.79 5.39 1.56
C ASN A 78 8.77 6.29 0.31
N LYS A 79 7.81 6.09 -0.61
CA LYS A 79 7.70 6.89 -1.83
C LYS A 79 6.29 7.37 -2.10
N LYS A 80 6.19 8.59 -2.60
CA LYS A 80 4.94 9.19 -3.04
C LYS A 80 4.46 8.54 -4.33
N PHE A 81 3.15 8.37 -4.45
CA PHE A 81 2.56 7.93 -5.71
C PHE A 81 2.66 9.00 -6.78
N ASP A 82 3.59 8.83 -7.71
CA ASP A 82 3.65 9.62 -8.93
C ASP A 82 2.85 8.91 -10.02
N PHE A 83 1.74 9.53 -10.42
CA PHE A 83 0.84 8.99 -11.43
C PHE A 83 1.52 8.86 -12.80
N ILE A 84 2.38 9.80 -13.18
CA ILE A 84 3.08 9.80 -14.46
C ILE A 84 4.13 8.69 -14.46
N ALA A 85 4.87 8.56 -13.37
CA ALA A 85 5.79 7.43 -13.19
C ALA A 85 5.04 6.09 -13.11
N ALA A 86 3.83 6.08 -12.53
CA ALA A 86 3.02 4.88 -12.39
C ALA A 86 2.43 4.39 -13.71
N CYS A 87 2.26 5.28 -14.69
CA CYS A 87 1.93 4.96 -16.07
C CYS A 87 3.16 4.60 -16.92
N SER A 88 4.36 4.96 -16.45
CA SER A 88 5.62 4.60 -17.09
C SER A 88 6.10 3.21 -16.63
N LEU A 89 6.71 2.47 -17.54
CA LEU A 89 7.16 1.09 -17.35
C LEU A 89 8.40 0.97 -16.46
N ASN A 90 8.36 1.50 -15.23
CA ASN A 90 9.50 1.40 -14.33
C ASN A 90 9.23 0.43 -13.17
N SER A 91 9.76 -0.79 -13.32
CA SER A 91 9.75 -1.87 -12.32
C SER A 91 10.34 -1.47 -10.98
N ASP A 92 11.19 -0.43 -10.93
CA ASP A 92 11.83 0.01 -9.69
C ASP A 92 10.87 0.79 -8.78
N PHE A 93 9.77 1.32 -9.32
CA PHE A 93 8.79 2.03 -8.51
C PHE A 93 8.22 1.17 -7.39
N PHE A 94 7.99 -0.14 -7.60
CA PHE A 94 7.44 -1.01 -6.56
C PHE A 94 8.44 -1.35 -5.46
N LYS A 95 9.72 -1.54 -5.80
CA LYS A 95 10.79 -1.67 -4.80
C LYS A 95 10.89 -0.41 -3.97
N GLU A 96 10.73 0.73 -4.62
CA GLU A 96 10.75 2.03 -3.97
C GLU A 96 9.43 2.39 -3.30
N LEU A 97 8.32 1.68 -3.53
CA LEU A 97 7.02 1.85 -2.88
C LEU A 97 6.84 0.77 -1.81
N ALA A 98 7.85 0.63 -0.95
CA ALA A 98 7.89 -0.33 0.13
C ALA A 98 7.30 0.26 1.42
N LEU A 99 6.88 -0.62 2.32
CA LEU A 99 6.49 -0.20 3.66
C LEU A 99 7.68 0.35 4.43
N THR A 100 7.47 1.46 5.14
CA THR A 100 8.40 1.89 6.19
C THR A 100 8.28 0.96 7.40
N SER A 101 9.19 1.09 8.37
CA SER A 101 9.04 0.39 9.65
C SER A 101 7.71 0.75 10.33
N LEU A 102 7.30 2.02 10.25
CA LEU A 102 6.00 2.47 10.74
C LEU A 102 4.84 1.79 10.02
N GLY A 103 4.89 1.64 8.69
CA GLY A 103 3.88 0.93 7.90
C GLY A 103 3.74 -0.55 8.32
N ARG A 104 4.86 -1.23 8.56
CA ARG A 104 4.86 -2.62 9.05
C ARG A 104 4.27 -2.74 10.46
N ASP A 105 4.65 -1.84 11.36
CA ASP A 105 4.14 -1.85 12.73
C ASP A 105 2.66 -1.47 12.80
N PHE A 106 2.18 -0.62 11.89
CA PHE A 106 0.76 -0.32 11.73
C PHE A 106 -0.05 -1.56 11.32
N ILE A 107 0.42 -2.37 10.36
CA ILE A 107 -0.26 -3.62 10.01
C ILE A 107 -0.30 -4.58 11.21
N LYS A 108 0.81 -4.76 11.94
CA LYS A 108 0.83 -5.59 13.15
C LYS A 108 -0.15 -5.09 14.21
N TYR A 109 -0.28 -3.78 14.37
CA TYR A 109 -1.25 -3.17 15.29
C TYR A 109 -2.68 -3.53 14.88
N ILE A 110 -3.02 -3.40 13.60
CA ILE A 110 -4.35 -3.77 13.06
C ILE A 110 -4.63 -5.26 13.26
N ASP A 111 -3.68 -6.15 12.97
CA ASP A 111 -3.86 -7.60 13.13
C ASP A 111 -4.09 -7.99 14.60
N ARG A 112 -3.37 -7.34 15.53
CA ARG A 112 -3.59 -7.49 16.99
C ARG A 112 -4.96 -6.98 17.42
N LYS A 113 -5.40 -5.82 16.89
CA LYS A 113 -6.72 -5.24 17.19
C LYS A 113 -7.86 -6.14 16.68
N ASN A 114 -7.67 -6.76 15.51
CA ASN A 114 -8.66 -7.64 14.87
C ASN A 114 -8.62 -9.10 15.35
N GLY A 115 -7.76 -9.44 16.32
CA GLY A 115 -7.75 -10.76 16.97
C GLY A 115 -7.24 -11.90 16.08
N THR A 116 -6.41 -11.63 15.08
CA THR A 116 -5.77 -12.68 14.27
C THR A 116 -4.40 -13.01 14.87
N HIS A 117 -4.35 -14.11 15.62
CA HIS A 117 -3.14 -14.75 16.15
C HIS A 117 -2.60 -15.78 15.18
#